data_AF-A0A7S2CKL0-F1
#
_entry.id   AF-A0A7S2CKL0-F1
#
_cell.length_a   1.000
_cell.length_b   1.000
_cell.length_c   1.000
_cell.angle_alpha   90.00
_cell.angle_beta   90.00
_cell.angle_gamma   90.00
#
_symmetry.space_group_name_H-M   'P 1'
#
loop_
_entity.id
_entity.type
_entity.pdbx_description
1 polymer ?
#
loop_
_entity_poly.entity_id
_entity_poly.type
_entity_poly.pdbx_seq_one_letter_code
_entity_poly.pdbx_strand_id
1 'polypeptide(L)'
;SLGMNLMVESLINSVRPLSILLFFLCIGVLLFSSLLYYAERTECPEVQAQDWQAYFAECLDSDTGRTRTGKLCCNEHKSAMGFPSISETFWWSIVTMTTVGYGDMVPRTFLGRMIGGVAMISGIILISLPV
;
A
#
# COMPACT_ATOMS: atom_id res chain seq x y z
N SER A 1 39.61 -9.15 -4.62
CA SER A 1 40.01 -7.90 -3.96
C SER A 1 39.70 -8.02 -2.47
N LEU A 2 40.66 -7.70 -1.60
CA LEU A 2 40.53 -7.82 -0.13
C LEU A 2 39.25 -7.15 0.41
N GLY A 3 38.88 -6.00 -0.16
CA GLY A 3 37.66 -5.28 0.21
C GLY A 3 36.35 -6.04 -0.04
N MET A 4 36.25 -6.85 -1.10
CA MET A 4 35.02 -7.60 -1.41
C MET A 4 34.79 -8.73 -0.41
N ASN A 5 35.85 -9.43 0.01
CA ASN A 5 35.74 -10.51 0.97
C ASN A 5 35.33 -9.98 2.36
N LEU A 6 35.86 -8.83 2.77
CA LEU A 6 35.48 -8.17 4.04
C LEU A 6 34.01 -7.72 4.04
N MET A 7 33.50 -7.22 2.92
CA MET A 7 32.09 -6.84 2.78
C MET A 7 31.16 -8.06 2.86
N VAL A 8 31.50 -9.14 2.16
CA VAL A 8 30.71 -10.37 2.17
C VAL A 8 30.66 -11.00 3.56
N GLU A 9 31.77 -11.03 4.28
CA GLU A 9 31.83 -11.58 5.64
C GLU A 9 30.99 -10.76 6.63
N SER A 10 31.02 -9.42 6.50
CA SER A 10 30.17 -8.53 7.28
C SER A 10 28.67 -8.73 7.01
N LEU A 11 28.29 -8.99 5.75
CA LEU A 11 26.92 -9.30 5.34
C LEU A 11 26.44 -10.65 5.88
N ILE A 12 27.28 -11.69 5.79
CA ILE A 12 26.94 -13.03 6.29
C ILE A 12 26.70 -12.98 7.81
N ASN A 13 27.50 -12.22 8.55
CA ASN A 13 27.30 -12.05 9.99
C ASN A 13 26.00 -11.32 10.34
N SER A 14 25.49 -10.49 9.43
CA SER A 14 24.25 -9.70 9.62
C SER A 14 22.99 -10.36 9.04
N VAL A 15 23.11 -11.50 8.34
CA VAL A 15 21.98 -12.13 7.65
C VAL A 15 20.90 -12.67 8.61
N ARG A 16 21.31 -13.13 9.80
CA ARG A 16 20.41 -13.72 10.80
C ARG A 16 19.42 -12.71 11.39
N PRO A 17 19.82 -11.52 11.85
CA PRO A 17 18.86 -10.49 12.28
C PRO A 17 18.09 -9.88 11.11
N LEU A 18 18.74 -9.70 9.94
CA LEU A 18 18.08 -9.15 8.76
C LEU A 18 16.93 -10.05 8.25
N SER A 19 17.09 -11.38 8.29
CA SER A 19 16.04 -12.29 7.83
C SER A 19 14.79 -12.23 8.72
N ILE A 20 14.95 -12.03 10.02
CA ILE A 20 13.84 -11.88 10.98
C ILE A 20 13.07 -10.58 10.68
N LEU A 21 13.79 -9.48 10.46
CA LEU A 21 13.19 -8.21 10.06
C LEU A 21 12.38 -8.36 8.76
N LEU A 22 12.97 -8.99 7.74
CA LEU A 22 12.30 -9.22 6.46
C LEU A 22 11.06 -10.10 6.61
N PHE A 23 11.09 -11.11 7.48
CA PHE A 23 9.92 -11.95 7.76
C PHE A 23 8.76 -11.15 8.36
N PHE A 24 9.00 -10.34 9.39
CA PHE A 24 7.97 -9.50 9.98
C PHE A 24 7.47 -8.42 9.03
N LEU A 25 8.37 -7.85 8.23
CA LEU A 25 8.00 -6.89 7.20
C LEU A 25 7.10 -7.52 6.14
N CYS A 26 7.41 -8.73 5.66
CA CYS A 26 6.55 -9.45 4.71
C CYS A 26 5.15 -9.72 5.30
N ILE A 27 5.06 -10.16 6.55
CA ILE A 27 3.75 -10.37 7.21
C ILE A 27 2.99 -9.05 7.32
N GLY A 28 3.65 -7.97 7.74
CA GLY A 28 3.03 -6.66 7.83
C GLY A 28 2.53 -6.17 6.46
N VAL A 29 3.33 -6.33 5.41
CA VAL A 29 2.94 -5.96 4.04
C VAL A 29 1.70 -6.74 3.60
N LEU A 30 1.65 -8.05 3.82
CA LEU A 30 0.47 -8.86 3.48
C LEU A 30 -0.78 -8.41 4.26
N LEU A 31 -0.63 -8.17 5.56
CA LEU A 31 -1.72 -7.79 6.45
C LEU A 31 -2.28 -6.40 6.11
N PHE A 32 -1.42 -5.38 6.04
CA PHE A 32 -1.86 -4.01 5.77
C PHE A 32 -2.39 -3.86 4.34
N SER A 33 -1.85 -4.60 3.37
CA SER A 33 -2.36 -4.57 2.01
C SER A 33 -3.75 -5.17 1.90
N SER A 34 -4.00 -6.28 2.60
CA SER A 34 -5.33 -6.88 2.65
C SER A 34 -6.33 -5.94 3.32
N LEU A 35 -5.97 -5.37 4.47
CA LEU A 35 -6.82 -4.42 5.19
C LEU A 35 -7.13 -3.18 4.36
N LEU A 36 -6.13 -2.60 3.71
CA LEU A 36 -6.32 -1.40 2.90
C LEU A 36 -7.18 -1.70 1.67
N TYR A 37 -6.90 -2.79 0.96
CA TYR A 37 -7.69 -3.21 -0.19
C TYR A 37 -9.18 -3.33 0.17
N TYR A 38 -9.50 -3.99 1.29
CA TYR A 38 -10.88 -4.11 1.75
C TYR A 38 -11.46 -2.77 2.23
N ALA A 39 -10.68 -1.94 2.93
CA ALA A 39 -11.15 -0.64 3.39
C ALA A 39 -11.55 0.28 2.22
N GLU A 40 -10.70 0.39 1.19
CA GLU A 40 -11.01 1.19 0.01
C GLU A 40 -12.19 0.61 -0.78
N ARG A 41 -12.37 -0.71 -0.76
CA ARG A 41 -13.52 -1.38 -1.39
C ARG A 41 -14.86 -0.95 -0.82
N THR A 42 -14.92 -0.60 0.47
CA THR A 42 -16.20 -0.33 1.16
C THR A 42 -16.86 0.98 0.73
N GLU A 43 -16.11 1.97 0.26
CA GLU A 43 -16.66 3.25 -0.20
C GLU A 43 -16.89 3.29 -1.73
N CYS A 44 -16.72 2.15 -2.44
CA CYS A 44 -17.00 2.10 -3.88
C CYS A 44 -18.52 2.22 -4.16
N PRO A 45 -18.94 3.18 -5.01
CA PRO A 45 -20.35 3.38 -5.31
C PRO A 45 -20.91 2.24 -6.18
N GLU A 46 -22.19 1.91 -5.99
CA GLU A 46 -22.91 1.04 -6.93
C GLU A 46 -23.41 1.87 -8.11
N VAL A 47 -22.67 1.79 -9.22
CA VAL A 47 -22.99 2.51 -10.46
C VAL A 47 -23.78 1.59 -11.37
N GLN A 48 -24.91 2.09 -11.89
CA GLN A 48 -25.73 1.35 -12.85
C GLN A 48 -25.01 1.24 -14.19
N ALA A 49 -25.27 0.15 -14.94
CA ALA A 49 -24.59 -0.10 -16.22
C ALA A 49 -24.72 1.06 -17.23
N GLN A 50 -25.85 1.78 -17.21
CA GLN A 50 -26.11 2.93 -18.09
C GLN A 50 -25.20 4.12 -17.79
N ASP A 51 -24.85 4.35 -16.52
CA ASP A 51 -24.08 5.51 -16.06
C ASP A 51 -22.57 5.22 -15.97
N TRP A 52 -22.17 3.96 -16.16
CA TRP A 52 -20.79 3.50 -16.01
C TRP A 52 -19.80 4.30 -16.88
N GLN A 53 -20.19 4.58 -18.13
CA GLN A 53 -19.33 5.30 -19.07
C GLN A 53 -19.04 6.74 -18.62
N ALA A 54 -20.05 7.44 -18.12
CA ALA A 54 -19.89 8.80 -17.61
C ALA A 54 -19.05 8.82 -16.33
N TYR A 55 -19.34 7.90 -15.40
CA TYR A 55 -18.56 7.74 -14.17
C TYR A 55 -17.09 7.41 -14.44
N PHE A 56 -16.81 6.47 -15.35
CA PHE A 56 -15.45 6.08 -15.68
C PHE A 56 -14.68 7.21 -16.38
N ALA A 57 -15.34 7.95 -17.28
CA ALA A 57 -14.74 9.12 -17.93
C ALA A 57 -14.39 10.23 -16.92
N GLU A 58 -15.25 10.50 -15.92
CA GLU A 58 -14.93 11.44 -14.84
C GLU A 58 -13.73 10.98 -14.00
N CYS A 59 -13.59 9.69 -13.77
CA CYS A 59 -12.50 9.15 -12.99
C CYS A 59 -11.15 9.14 -13.73
N LEU A 60 -11.17 9.02 -15.06
CA LEU A 60 -9.96 9.17 -15.88
C LEU A 60 -9.44 10.60 -15.91
N ASP A 61 -10.32 11.60 -15.82
CA ASP A 61 -9.99 13.03 -15.77
C ASP A 61 -9.67 13.52 -14.35
N SER A 62 -9.86 12.67 -13.32
CA SER A 62 -9.69 13.07 -11.92
C SER A 62 -8.25 12.88 -11.42
N ASP A 63 -7.58 13.98 -11.08
CA ASP A 63 -6.27 13.96 -10.42
C ASP A 63 -6.31 13.45 -8.97
N THR A 64 -7.48 13.48 -8.32
CA THR A 64 -7.61 13.16 -6.88
C THR A 64 -8.01 11.72 -6.62
N GLY A 65 -8.43 10.96 -7.64
CA GLY A 65 -9.04 9.64 -7.48
C GLY A 65 -10.45 9.68 -6.87
N ARG A 66 -11.11 10.84 -6.90
CA ARG A 66 -12.52 11.03 -6.55
C ARG A 66 -13.26 11.77 -7.66
N THR A 67 -14.53 11.48 -7.84
CA THR A 67 -15.39 12.22 -8.78
C THR A 67 -15.67 13.64 -8.27
N ARG A 68 -16.23 14.51 -9.13
CA ARG A 68 -16.69 15.86 -8.74
C ARG A 68 -17.77 15.84 -7.65
N THR A 69 -18.50 14.72 -7.56
CA THR A 69 -19.52 14.46 -6.54
C THR A 69 -18.94 13.89 -5.24
N GLY A 70 -17.62 13.69 -5.17
CA GLY A 70 -16.93 13.17 -3.99
C GLY A 70 -16.95 11.64 -3.86
N LYS A 71 -17.48 10.91 -4.86
CA LYS A 71 -17.48 9.44 -4.88
C LYS A 71 -16.07 8.93 -5.17
N LEU A 72 -15.71 7.78 -4.59
CA LEU A 72 -14.43 7.13 -4.87
C LEU A 72 -14.40 6.60 -6.31
N CYS A 73 -13.25 6.70 -6.98
CA CYS A 73 -13.04 6.11 -8.29
C CYS A 73 -12.67 4.63 -8.18
N CYS A 74 -13.54 3.78 -8.73
CA CYS A 74 -13.44 2.33 -8.67
C CYS A 74 -13.61 1.72 -10.06
N ASN A 75 -13.02 0.54 -10.25
CA ASN A 75 -13.15 -0.26 -11.46
C ASN A 75 -14.45 -1.09 -11.46
N GLU A 76 -14.68 -1.82 -12.55
CA GLU A 76 -15.86 -2.65 -12.76
C GLU A 76 -16.03 -3.76 -11.69
N HIS A 77 -14.92 -4.19 -11.08
CA HIS A 77 -14.90 -5.21 -10.03
C HIS A 77 -15.13 -4.66 -8.61
N LYS A 78 -15.57 -3.40 -8.50
CA LYS A 78 -15.76 -2.67 -7.23
C LYS A 78 -14.46 -2.58 -6.42
N SER A 79 -13.28 -2.47 -7.04
CA SER A 79 -12.04 -2.10 -6.34
C SER A 79 -11.58 -0.70 -6.74
N ALA A 80 -10.97 0.03 -5.80
CA ALA A 80 -10.49 1.37 -6.05
C ALA A 80 -9.43 1.38 -7.15
N MET A 81 -9.42 2.39 -8.04
CA MET A 81 -8.49 2.42 -9.17
C MET A 81 -7.02 2.49 -8.74
N GLY A 82 -6.72 3.08 -7.58
CA GLY A 82 -5.38 3.07 -6.99
C GLY A 82 -5.01 1.76 -6.27
N PHE A 83 -5.99 0.88 -6.04
CA PHE A 83 -5.83 -0.41 -5.33
C PHE A 83 -6.68 -1.51 -6.00
N PRO A 84 -6.42 -1.84 -7.28
CA PRO A 84 -7.30 -2.74 -8.03
C PRO A 84 -7.17 -4.19 -7.56
N SER A 85 -6.02 -4.57 -7.00
CA SER A 85 -5.72 -5.90 -6.44
C SER A 85 -4.88 -5.83 -5.17
N ILE A 86 -4.89 -6.93 -4.38
CA ILE A 86 -4.10 -7.04 -3.15
C ILE A 86 -2.60 -6.97 -3.45
N SER A 87 -2.16 -7.62 -4.53
CA SER A 87 -0.75 -7.63 -4.94
C SER A 87 -0.25 -6.25 -5.35
N GLU A 88 -1.09 -5.45 -6.00
CA GLU A 88 -0.72 -4.06 -6.32
C GLU A 88 -0.68 -3.19 -5.05
N THR A 89 -1.54 -3.49 -4.08
CA THR A 89 -1.53 -2.83 -2.77
C THR A 89 -0.24 -3.12 -1.97
N PHE A 90 0.49 -4.20 -2.30
CA PHE A 90 1.80 -4.48 -1.68
C PHE A 90 2.78 -3.32 -1.88
N TRP A 91 2.77 -2.68 -3.05
CA TRP A 91 3.64 -1.55 -3.33
C TRP A 91 3.42 -0.42 -2.33
N TRP A 92 2.16 -0.01 -2.13
CA TRP A 92 1.80 1.00 -1.15
C TRP A 92 2.19 0.61 0.27
N SER A 93 1.94 -0.63 0.68
CA SER A 93 2.28 -1.09 2.03
C SER A 93 3.78 -1.11 2.27
N ILE A 94 4.58 -1.55 1.29
CA ILE A 94 6.04 -1.53 1.37
C ILE A 94 6.53 -0.09 1.53
N VAL A 95 6.10 0.81 0.65
CA VAL A 95 6.50 2.23 0.64
C VAL A 95 6.06 2.95 1.92
N THR A 96 4.91 2.60 2.48
CA THR A 96 4.37 3.20 3.71
C THR A 96 5.08 2.66 4.96
N MET A 97 5.25 1.34 5.07
CA MET A 97 5.94 0.71 6.21
C MET A 97 7.44 1.04 6.24
N THR A 98 8.05 1.27 5.08
CA THR A 98 9.43 1.77 4.99
C THR A 98 9.54 3.28 5.12
N THR A 99 8.44 3.99 5.34
CA THR A 99 8.36 5.45 5.49
C THR A 99 8.85 6.26 4.27
N VAL A 100 8.92 5.63 3.09
CA VAL A 100 9.32 6.29 1.83
C VAL A 100 8.24 7.25 1.34
N GLY A 101 6.99 6.79 1.29
CA GLY A 101 5.81 7.63 1.01
C GLY A 101 5.84 8.39 -0.32
N TYR A 102 6.03 7.71 -1.46
CA TYR A 102 6.04 8.36 -2.80
C TYR A 102 4.77 9.17 -3.10
N GLY A 103 3.61 8.75 -2.58
CA GLY A 103 2.34 9.46 -2.76
C GLY A 103 1.67 9.25 -4.12
N ASP A 104 2.17 8.31 -4.92
CA ASP A 104 1.59 7.84 -6.19
C ASP A 104 0.24 7.14 -5.97
N MET A 105 0.13 6.36 -4.89
CA MET A 105 -1.11 5.75 -4.43
C MET A 105 -1.31 6.14 -2.97
N VAL A 106 -2.52 6.58 -2.62
CA VAL A 106 -2.86 6.91 -1.23
C VAL A 106 -4.31 6.55 -0.92
N PRO A 107 -4.61 6.05 0.29
CA PRO A 107 -5.96 5.75 0.68
C PRO A 107 -6.81 7.02 0.72
N ARG A 108 -7.99 6.95 0.10
CA ARG A 108 -8.93 8.08 0.07
C ARG A 108 -10.01 7.93 1.12
N THR A 109 -10.37 6.71 1.48
CA THR A 109 -11.39 6.40 2.48
C THR A 109 -10.98 6.79 3.89
N PHE A 110 -11.95 7.03 4.76
CA PHE A 110 -11.66 7.35 6.16
C PHE A 110 -10.95 6.18 6.86
N LEU A 111 -11.46 4.96 6.63
CA LEU A 111 -10.88 3.73 7.19
C LEU A 111 -9.48 3.47 6.62
N GLY A 112 -9.27 3.67 5.32
CA GLY A 112 -7.97 3.49 4.68
C GLY A 112 -6.91 4.43 5.25
N ARG A 113 -7.27 5.69 5.56
CA ARG A 113 -6.36 6.65 6.22
C ARG A 113 -5.98 6.24 7.64
N MET A 114 -6.93 5.69 8.41
CA MET A 114 -6.65 5.16 9.74
C MET A 114 -5.70 3.96 9.66
N ILE A 115 -5.92 3.05 8.72
CA ILE A 115 -5.03 1.90 8.46
C ILE A 115 -3.63 2.38 8.06
N GLY A 116 -3.53 3.40 7.20
CA GLY A 116 -2.27 4.04 6.84
C GLY A 116 -1.53 4.60 8.05
N GLY A 117 -2.24 5.25 8.98
CA GLY A 117 -1.67 5.70 10.25
C GLY A 117 -1.03 4.57 11.06
N VAL A 118 -1.77 3.46 11.23
CA VAL A 118 -1.27 2.28 11.94
C VAL A 118 -0.09 1.63 11.21
N ALA A 119 -0.16 1.53 9.88
CA ALA A 119 0.90 0.97 9.05
C ALA A 119 2.21 1.76 9.20
N MET A 120 2.16 3.09 9.18
CA MET A 120 3.33 3.96 9.39
C MET A 120 3.98 3.71 10.76
N ILE A 121 3.18 3.73 11.84
CA ILE A 121 3.70 3.49 13.20
C ILE A 121 4.31 2.08 13.31
N SER A 122 3.63 1.07 12.76
CA SER A 122 4.12 -0.30 12.79
C SER A 122 5.44 -0.47 12.04
N GLY A 123 5.62 0.22 10.90
CA GLY A 123 6.84 0.22 10.12
C GLY A 123 8.04 0.78 10.87
N ILE A 124 7.85 1.93 11.55
CA ILE A 124 8.87 2.54 12.41
C ILE A 124 9.29 1.58 13.53
N ILE A 125 8.31 0.98 14.21
CA ILE A 125 8.57 0.02 15.30
C ILE A 125 9.36 -1.18 14.76
N LEU A 126 8.95 -1.75 13.63
CA LEU A 126 9.63 -2.89 13.01
C LEU A 126 11.07 -2.59 12.62
N ILE A 127 11.32 -1.44 11.98
CA ILE A 127 12.67 -1.02 11.56
C ILE A 127 13.55 -0.67 12.77
N SER A 128 12.95 -0.26 13.90
CA SER A 128 13.68 0.04 15.15
C SER A 128 14.04 -1.19 15.99
N LEU A 129 13.41 -2.35 15.73
CA LEU A 129 13.58 -3.57 16.52
C LEU A 129 14.77 -4.50 16.17
N PRO A 130 15.60 -4.30 15.13
CA PRO A 130 16.82 -5.06 14.94
C PRO A 130 18.02 -4.29 15.51
N VAL A 131 18.21 -4.38 16.82
CA VAL A 131 19.49 -4.13 17.51
C VAL A 131 20.10 -5.45 17.96
#